data_AF-A0A2S6SR05-F1
#
_entry.id   AF-A0A2S6SR05-F1
#
_cell.length_a   1.000
_cell.length_b   1.000
_cell.length_c   1.000
_cell.angle_alpha   90.00
_cell.angle_beta   90.00
_cell.angle_gamma   90.00
#
_symmetry.space_group_name_H-M   'P 1'
#
loop_
_entity.id
_entity.type
_entity.pdbx_description
1 polymer ?
#
loop_
_entity_poly.entity_id
_entity_poly.type
_entity_poly.pdbx_seq_one_letter_code
_entity_poly.pdbx_strand_id
1 'polypeptide(L)'
;MWTLEQITVLKKMWLRGDSAKMISLQLCTTRNAVIGKANRLGLPLHPSRSENDYSDNNYFYGETTYEPKLCSTDNCKMTAQPGRDYCAYHCRQIIEEQKRIKKAS
;
A
#
# COMPACT_ATOMS: atom_id res chain seq x y z
N MET A 1 -11.16 -23.64 0.06
CA MET A 1 -11.36 -23.98 1.48
C MET A 1 -9.98 -24.26 2.08
N TRP A 2 -9.67 -23.81 3.31
CA TRP A 2 -8.39 -24.13 3.96
C TRP A 2 -8.50 -25.49 4.65
N THR A 3 -7.62 -26.44 4.31
CA THR A 3 -7.56 -27.73 5.01
C THR A 3 -6.78 -27.64 6.32
N LEU A 4 -6.99 -28.60 7.22
CA LEU A 4 -6.25 -28.69 8.48
C LEU A 4 -4.73 -28.84 8.26
N GLU A 5 -4.32 -29.60 7.24
CA GLU A 5 -2.92 -29.77 6.86
C GLU A 5 -2.30 -28.45 6.40
N GLN A 6 -2.98 -27.71 5.52
CA GLN A 6 -2.53 -26.39 5.06
C GLN A 6 -2.38 -25.39 6.22
N ILE A 7 -3.32 -25.42 7.18
CA ILE A 7 -3.23 -24.58 8.38
C ILE A 7 -2.02 -24.96 9.24
N THR A 8 -1.74 -26.25 9.38
CA THR A 8 -0.62 -26.76 10.18
C THR A 8 0.72 -26.34 9.56
N VAL A 9 0.87 -26.51 8.24
CA VAL A 9 2.07 -26.08 7.51
C VAL A 9 2.23 -24.56 7.58
N LEU A 10 1.14 -23.79 7.39
CA LEU A 10 1.16 -22.33 7.53
C LEU A 10 1.66 -21.91 8.91
N LYS A 11 1.11 -22.48 10.00
CA LYS A 11 1.53 -22.15 11.37
C LYS A 11 3.01 -22.45 11.58
N LYS A 12 3.49 -23.60 11.13
CA LYS A 12 4.89 -24.02 11.28
C LYS A 12 5.86 -23.08 10.58
N MET A 13 5.61 -22.78 9.30
CA MET A 13 6.47 -21.90 8.51
C MET A 13 6.39 -20.44 8.99
N TRP A 14 5.21 -19.98 9.39
CA TRP A 14 5.01 -18.63 9.93
C TRP A 14 5.79 -18.40 11.22
N LEU A 15 5.75 -19.35 12.17
CA LEU A 15 6.51 -19.27 13.42
C LEU A 15 8.02 -19.39 13.21
N ARG A 16 8.46 -20.05 12.14
CA ARG A 16 9.86 -20.06 11.71
C ARG A 16 10.32 -18.69 11.16
N GLY A 17 9.38 -17.82 10.79
CA GLY A 17 9.66 -16.54 10.15
C GLY A 17 9.83 -16.61 8.64
N ASP A 18 9.33 -17.68 8.00
CA ASP A 18 9.35 -17.80 6.55
C ASP A 18 8.43 -16.76 5.90
N SER A 19 8.94 -16.03 4.91
CA SER A 19 8.15 -14.98 4.26
C SER A 19 6.82 -15.49 3.69
N ALA A 20 5.78 -14.67 3.74
CA ALA A 20 4.47 -15.02 3.21
C ALA A 20 4.48 -15.44 1.72
N LYS A 21 5.44 -14.93 0.93
CA LYS A 21 5.66 -15.35 -0.47
C LYS A 21 6.16 -16.80 -0.55
N MET A 22 7.11 -17.17 0.31
CA MET A 22 7.64 -18.54 0.39
C MET A 22 6.54 -19.52 0.79
N ILE A 23 5.78 -19.18 1.84
CA ILE A 23 4.65 -19.99 2.32
C ILE A 23 3.58 -20.12 1.24
N SER A 24 3.32 -19.06 0.48
CA SER A 24 2.31 -19.09 -0.57
C SER A 24 2.68 -20.01 -1.72
N LEU A 25 3.97 -20.08 -2.07
CA LEU A 25 4.49 -21.03 -3.06
C LEU A 25 4.33 -22.48 -2.58
N GLN A 26 4.62 -22.74 -1.30
CA GLN A 26 4.51 -24.09 -0.72
C GLN A 26 3.06 -24.59 -0.63
N LEU A 27 2.12 -23.69 -0.34
CA LEU A 27 0.70 -24.01 -0.16
C LEU A 27 -0.14 -23.80 -1.43
N CYS A 28 0.50 -23.49 -2.56
CA CYS A 28 -0.15 -23.17 -3.84
C CYS A 28 -1.28 -22.12 -3.67
N THR A 29 -1.04 -21.08 -2.88
CA THR A 29 -2.00 -20.01 -2.60
C THR A 29 -1.37 -18.64 -2.87
N THR A 30 -2.10 -17.55 -2.64
CA THR A 30 -1.55 -16.20 -2.81
C THR A 30 -0.92 -15.69 -1.52
N ARG A 31 0.08 -14.80 -1.64
CA ARG A 31 0.68 -14.10 -0.49
C ARG A 31 -0.38 -13.50 0.42
N ASN A 32 -1.40 -12.86 -0.16
CA ASN A 32 -2.46 -12.20 0.60
C ASN A 32 -3.38 -13.21 1.31
N ALA A 33 -3.62 -14.37 0.69
CA ALA A 33 -4.38 -15.44 1.34
C ALA A 33 -3.64 -15.98 2.58
N VAL A 34 -2.30 -16.14 2.51
CA VAL A 34 -1.46 -16.53 3.65
C VAL A 34 -1.54 -15.49 4.77
N ILE A 35 -1.28 -14.21 4.46
CA ILE A 35 -1.30 -13.12 5.44
C ILE A 35 -2.68 -13.02 6.09
N GLY A 36 -3.74 -13.01 5.28
CA GLY A 36 -5.12 -12.92 5.77
C GLY A 36 -5.50 -14.13 6.62
N LYS A 37 -5.03 -15.34 6.27
CA LYS A 37 -5.29 -16.54 7.08
C LYS A 37 -4.51 -16.51 8.40
N ALA A 38 -3.24 -16.12 8.39
CA ALA A 38 -2.42 -15.99 9.60
C ALA A 38 -3.05 -15.00 10.58
N ASN A 39 -3.51 -13.84 10.09
CA ASN A 39 -4.20 -12.83 10.90
C ASN A 39 -5.51 -13.37 11.49
N ARG A 40 -6.35 -14.05 10.70
CA ARG A 40 -7.60 -14.67 11.20
C ARG A 40 -7.36 -15.81 12.19
N LEU A 41 -6.18 -16.43 12.18
CA LEU A 41 -5.77 -17.45 13.15
C LEU A 41 -5.17 -16.87 14.43
N GLY A 42 -5.01 -15.54 14.52
CA GLY A 42 -4.40 -14.87 15.68
C GLY A 42 -2.92 -15.19 15.87
N LEU A 43 -2.21 -15.54 14.79
CA LEU A 43 -0.76 -15.77 14.87
C LEU A 43 -0.02 -14.46 15.16
N PRO A 44 1.14 -14.52 15.84
CA PRO A 44 1.95 -13.33 16.12
C PRO A 44 2.37 -12.63 14.82
N LEU A 45 2.67 -11.34 14.93
CA LEU A 45 3.11 -10.54 13.80
C LEU A 45 4.35 -11.20 13.16
N HIS A 46 4.33 -11.31 11.83
CA HIS A 46 5.45 -11.90 11.12
C HIS A 46 6.72 -11.10 11.41
N PRO A 47 7.89 -11.73 11.65
CA PRO A 47 9.13 -11.00 11.97
C PRO A 47 9.57 -10.02 10.87
N SER A 48 9.15 -10.24 9.62
CA SER A 48 9.39 -9.26 8.53
C SER A 48 8.49 -8.02 8.62
N ARG A 49 7.55 -7.97 9.56
CA ARG A 49 6.62 -6.87 9.76
C ARG A 49 7.02 -6.27 11.10
N SER A 50 7.90 -5.27 11.05
CA SER A 50 8.27 -4.55 12.27
C SER A 50 7.02 -3.80 12.77
N GLU A 51 6.81 -3.77 14.09
CA GLU A 51 5.76 -2.92 14.70
C GLU A 51 5.94 -1.42 14.39
N ASN A 52 7.13 -1.06 13.87
CA ASN A 52 7.49 0.29 13.45
C ASN A 52 6.92 0.72 12.08
N ASP A 53 6.36 -0.19 11.27
CA ASP A 53 5.74 0.21 9.98
C ASP A 53 4.40 0.94 10.15
N TYR A 54 3.87 1.02 11.38
CA TYR A 54 2.63 1.75 11.71
C TYR A 54 2.75 2.69 12.91
N SER A 55 3.95 2.88 13.48
CA SER A 55 4.15 3.71 14.68
C SER A 55 5.21 4.80 14.54
N ASP A 56 5.56 5.19 13.31
CA ASP A 56 6.17 6.50 13.04
C ASP A 56 5.27 7.35 12.13
N ASN A 57 4.00 7.46 12.50
CA ASN A 57 3.33 8.75 12.34
C ASN A 57 3.43 9.45 13.70
N ASN A 58 4.65 9.88 14.04
CA ASN A 58 4.78 11.07 14.85
C ASN A 58 4.11 12.17 14.03
N TYR A 59 2.81 12.37 14.27
CA TYR A 59 2.09 13.58 13.89
C TYR A 59 2.72 14.69 14.73
N PHE A 60 3.93 15.08 14.33
CA PHE A 60 4.62 16.20 14.87
C PHE A 60 3.72 17.38 14.56
N TYR A 61 3.14 17.98 15.60
CA TYR A 61 2.50 19.30 15.58
C TYR A 61 3.59 20.36 15.34
N GLY A 62 4.44 20.14 14.33
CA GLY A 62 5.34 21.12 13.79
C GLY A 62 4.53 21.95 12.84
N GLU A 63 4.44 23.22 13.15
CA GLU A 63 3.96 24.30 12.31
C GLU A 63 4.76 24.36 10.99
N THR A 64 4.57 23.40 10.09
CA THR A 64 4.91 23.56 8.68
C THR A 64 3.67 24.14 8.04
N THR A 65 3.58 25.46 7.97
CA THR A 65 2.61 26.11 7.09
C THR A 65 2.84 25.55 5.69
N TYR A 66 1.97 24.65 5.23
CA TYR A 66 2.02 24.15 3.87
C TYR A 66 1.88 25.36 2.95
N GLU A 67 2.98 25.77 2.31
CA GLU A 67 2.96 26.87 1.36
C GLU A 67 2.48 26.33 0.01
N PRO A 68 1.28 26.71 -0.44
CA PRO A 68 0.71 26.15 -1.65
C PRO A 68 1.44 26.73 -2.86
N LYS A 69 2.16 25.88 -3.60
CA LYS A 69 2.77 26.23 -4.88
C LYS A 69 1.70 26.56 -5.91
N LEU A 70 2.04 27.35 -6.92
CA LEU A 70 1.17 27.54 -8.09
C LEU A 70 1.21 26.32 -9.00
N CYS A 71 0.11 26.06 -9.68
CA CYS A 71 0.00 25.03 -10.70
C CYS A 71 1.05 25.23 -11.81
N SER A 72 1.76 24.17 -12.18
CA SER A 72 2.79 24.18 -13.23
C SER A 72 2.26 24.26 -14.66
N THR A 73 0.95 24.49 -14.86
CA THR A 73 0.37 24.61 -16.20
C THR A 73 0.40 26.06 -16.64
N ASP A 74 0.76 26.30 -17.91
CA ASP A 74 0.80 27.64 -18.49
C ASP A 74 -0.53 28.37 -18.29
N ASN A 75 -0.43 29.64 -17.87
CA ASN A 75 -1.57 30.50 -17.57
C ASN A 75 -2.50 30.02 -16.43
N CYS A 76 -2.09 29.05 -15.61
CA CYS A 76 -2.86 28.62 -14.44
C CYS A 76 -2.45 29.36 -13.17
N LYS A 77 -3.36 30.16 -12.61
CA LYS A 77 -3.15 30.87 -11.34
C LYS A 77 -3.65 30.12 -10.11
N MET A 78 -4.15 28.90 -10.29
CA MET A 78 -4.65 28.08 -9.19
C MET A 78 -3.49 27.46 -8.41
N THR A 79 -3.71 27.21 -7.11
CA THR A 79 -2.75 26.50 -6.28
C THR A 79 -2.70 25.02 -6.66
N ALA A 80 -1.50 24.46 -6.64
CA ALA A 80 -1.25 23.04 -6.79
C ALA A 80 -1.80 22.28 -5.58
N GLN A 81 -2.17 21.02 -5.80
CA GLN A 81 -2.60 20.15 -4.70
C GLN A 81 -1.38 19.72 -3.85
N PRO A 82 -1.56 19.42 -2.55
CA PRO A 82 -0.49 18.88 -1.72
C PRO A 82 0.18 17.67 -2.35
N GLY A 83 1.51 17.73 -2.48
CA GLY A 83 2.31 16.67 -3.11
C GLY A 83 2.12 16.52 -4.63
N ARG A 84 1.56 17.51 -5.32
CA ARG A 84 1.40 17.53 -6.79
C ARG A 84 1.88 18.85 -7.38
N ASP A 85 2.18 18.83 -8.67
CA ASP A 85 2.59 20.02 -9.44
C ASP A 85 1.41 20.76 -10.08
N TYR A 86 0.23 20.14 -10.09
CA TYR A 86 -0.95 20.66 -10.78
C TYR A 86 -2.10 20.97 -9.79
N CYS A 87 -2.94 21.94 -10.15
CA CYS A 87 -4.19 22.21 -9.44
C CYS A 87 -5.19 21.05 -9.63
N ALA A 88 -6.26 21.04 -8.83
CA ALA A 88 -7.28 19.99 -8.90
C ALA A 88 -7.88 19.82 -10.32
N TYR A 89 -8.06 20.92 -11.05
CA TYR A 89 -8.59 20.91 -12.41
C TYR A 89 -7.62 20.26 -13.40
N HIS A 90 -6.38 20.73 -13.49
CA HIS A 90 -5.39 20.17 -14.42
C HIS A 90 -4.99 18.75 -14.07
N CYS A 91 -4.92 18.42 -12.77
CA CYS A 91 -4.71 17.04 -12.34
C CYS A 91 -5.80 16.11 -12.89
N ARG A 92 -7.08 16.54 -12.89
CA ARG A 92 -8.18 15.77 -13.47
C ARG A 92 -8.02 15.60 -14.98
N GLN A 93 -7.74 16.68 -15.71
CA GLN A 93 -7.57 16.64 -17.17
C GLN A 93 -6.47 15.68 -17.59
N ILE A 94 -5.30 15.78 -16.94
CA ILE A 94 -4.16 14.88 -17.20
C ILE A 94 -4.55 13.43 -16.94
N ILE A 95 -5.20 13.14 -15.81
CA ILE A 95 -5.63 11.77 -15.48
C ILE A 95 -6.63 11.23 -16.51
N GLU A 96 -7.56 12.05 -16.98
CA GLU A 96 -8.55 11.65 -17.98
C GLU A 96 -7.92 11.38 -19.35
N GLU A 97 -6.98 12.20 -19.79
CA GLU A 97 -6.23 12.00 -21.02
C GLU A 97 -5.40 10.72 -20.98
N GLN A 98 -4.67 10.49 -19.89
CA GLN A 98 -3.91 9.25 -19.68
C GLN A 98 -4.82 8.01 -19.70
N LYS A 99 -6.05 8.12 -19.17
CA LYS A 99 -7.05 7.05 -19.27
C LYS A 99 -7.55 6.83 -20.69
N ARG A 100 -7.69 7.89 -21.50
CA ARG A 100 -8.09 7.79 -22.92
C ARG A 100 -7.02 7.11 -23.75
N ILE A 101 -5.75 7.51 -23.60
CA ILE A 101 -4.60 6.91 -24.29
C ILE A 101 -4.52 5.41 -23.98
N LYS A 102 -4.67 5.02 -22.71
CA LYS A 102 -4.65 3.61 -22.30
C LYS A 102 -5.81 2.76 -22.83
N LYS A 103 -6.94 3.38 -23.19
CA LYS A 103 -8.09 2.66 -23.79
C LYS A 103 -7.99 2.54 -25.31
N ALA A 104 -7.16 3.37 -25.94
CA ALA A 104 -6.94 3.37 -27.38
C ALA A 104 -5.75 2.49 -27.81
N SER A 105 -4.93 2.06 -26.84
CA SER A 105 -3.86 1.07 -27.00
C SER A 105 -4.33 -0.33 -26.62
#